data_AF-A0A9E4R1P3-F1
#
_entry.id   AF-A0A9E4R1P3-F1
#
_cell.length_a   1.000
_cell.length_b   1.000
_cell.length_c   1.000
_cell.angle_alpha   90.00
_cell.angle_beta   90.00
_cell.angle_gamma   90.00
#
_symmetry.space_group_name_H-M   'P 1'
#
loop_
_entity.id
_entity.type
_entity.pdbx_description
1 polymer ?
#
loop_
_entity_poly.entity_id
_entity_poly.type
_entity_poly.pdbx_seq_one_letter_code
_entity_poly.pdbx_strand_id
1 'polypeptide(L)'
;ALVEAWTMQHSPEEVMHLLQAAGVGAGVVQSGADLAQDPQLEERGFFRRVLDAQGTARTIEGPPYKLSLTPGGPRRGAPEFGADQTRVLRDVLGMPDEELAECAIAGVFE
;
A
#
# COMPACT_ATOMS: atom_id res chain seq x y z
N ALA A 1 34.82 15.10 1.15
CA ALA A 1 35.68 16.18 1.66
C ALA A 1 35.00 17.55 1.61
N LEU A 2 35.12 18.40 0.56
CA LEU A 2 34.56 19.77 0.61
C LEU A 2 33.02 19.82 0.68
N VAL A 3 32.34 19.08 -0.19
CA VAL A 3 30.86 19.02 -0.21
C VAL A 3 30.33 18.47 1.11
N GLU A 4 30.87 17.33 1.54
CA GLU A 4 30.55 16.69 2.81
C GLU A 4 30.73 17.62 4.03
N ALA A 5 31.88 18.29 4.13
CA ALA A 5 32.17 19.21 5.23
C ALA A 5 31.21 20.41 5.27
N TRP A 6 30.74 20.87 4.12
CA TRP A 6 29.70 21.90 4.06
C TRP A 6 28.32 21.32 4.41
N THR A 7 27.92 20.18 3.82
CA THR A 7 26.61 19.56 4.07
C THR A 7 26.40 19.15 5.53
N MET A 8 27.48 18.79 6.25
CA MET A 8 27.42 18.46 7.68
C MET A 8 27.03 19.63 8.59
N GLN A 9 27.04 20.87 8.09
CA GLN A 9 26.69 22.07 8.85
C GLN A 9 25.18 22.40 8.78
N HIS A 10 24.41 21.61 8.04
CA HIS A 10 23.01 21.87 7.71
C HIS A 10 22.16 20.60 7.92
N SER A 11 20.84 20.77 8.05
CA SER A 11 19.94 19.62 7.97
C SER A 11 19.89 19.07 6.52
N PRO A 12 19.57 17.77 6.33
CA PRO A 12 19.40 17.20 4.99
C PRO A 12 18.40 17.98 4.13
N GLU A 13 17.28 18.42 4.72
CA GLU A 13 16.20 19.18 4.06
C GLU A 13 16.68 20.57 3.65
N GLU A 14 17.43 21.25 4.51
CA GLU A 14 18.04 22.55 4.20
C GLU A 14 18.99 22.44 2.99
N VAL A 15 19.87 21.44 2.99
CA VAL A 15 20.78 21.16 1.86
C VAL A 15 19.99 20.86 0.59
N MET A 16 18.97 20.01 0.68
CA MET A 16 18.10 19.67 -0.44
C MET A 16 17.50 20.93 -1.06
N HIS A 17 16.90 21.81 -0.25
CA HIS A 17 16.27 23.03 -0.73
C HIS A 17 17.27 24.04 -1.30
N LEU A 18 18.44 24.23 -0.66
CA LEU A 18 19.49 25.13 -1.15
C LEU A 18 20.02 24.69 -2.53
N LEU A 19 20.27 23.38 -2.70
CA LEU A 19 20.74 22.83 -3.97
C LEU A 19 19.68 22.94 -5.06
N GLN A 20 18.42 22.60 -4.77
CA GLN A 20 17.31 22.74 -5.71
C GLN A 20 17.08 24.19 -6.14
N ALA A 21 17.18 25.15 -5.21
CA ALA A 21 17.07 26.58 -5.51
C ALA A 21 18.19 27.07 -6.46
N ALA A 22 19.36 26.42 -6.43
CA ALA A 22 20.47 26.66 -7.35
C ALA A 22 20.38 25.84 -8.66
N GLY A 23 19.29 25.08 -8.88
CA GLY A 23 19.07 24.27 -10.06
C GLY A 23 19.71 22.87 -10.03
N VAL A 24 20.22 22.44 -8.87
CA VAL A 24 20.81 21.11 -8.67
C VAL A 24 19.74 20.16 -8.13
N GLY A 25 19.42 19.11 -8.88
CA GLY A 25 18.52 18.06 -8.42
C GLY A 25 19.12 17.30 -7.23
N ALA A 26 18.58 17.53 -6.04
CA ALA A 26 18.96 16.86 -4.80
C ALA A 26 17.70 16.39 -4.06
N GLY A 27 17.81 15.31 -3.29
CA GLY A 27 16.73 14.78 -2.46
C GLY A 27 17.31 14.17 -1.19
N VAL A 28 16.59 14.32 -0.07
CA VAL A 28 16.93 13.64 1.17
C VAL A 28 16.80 12.13 0.98
N VAL A 29 17.78 11.37 1.48
CA VAL A 29 17.69 9.91 1.54
C VAL A 29 16.74 9.55 2.68
N GLN A 30 15.49 9.24 2.34
CA GLN A 30 14.43 8.92 3.29
C GLN A 30 14.42 7.45 3.69
N SER A 31 14.19 7.19 4.98
CA SER A 31 13.86 5.87 5.52
C SER A 31 12.36 5.56 5.39
N GLY A 32 11.96 4.32 5.68
CA GLY A 32 10.53 3.96 5.70
C GLY A 32 9.70 4.74 6.72
N ALA A 33 10.31 5.17 7.83
CA ALA A 33 9.64 6.02 8.82
C ALA A 33 9.43 7.44 8.29
N ASP A 34 10.41 7.97 7.55
CA ASP A 34 10.32 9.29 6.92
C ASP A 34 9.24 9.30 5.85
N LEU A 35 9.18 8.26 5.00
CA LEU A 35 8.14 8.12 3.97
C LEU A 35 6.72 8.11 4.57
N ALA A 36 6.54 7.51 5.75
CA ALA A 36 5.24 7.49 6.42
C ALA A 36 4.76 8.87 6.89
N GLN A 37 5.66 9.86 6.95
CA GLN A 37 5.42 11.24 7.34
C GLN A 37 5.67 12.23 6.19
N ASP A 38 5.97 11.75 4.99
CA ASP A 38 6.29 12.59 3.83
C ASP A 38 5.04 13.37 3.37
N PRO A 39 5.07 14.73 3.37
CA PRO A 39 3.92 15.55 3.02
C PRO A 39 3.40 15.33 1.59
N GLN A 40 4.29 14.98 0.66
CA GLN A 40 3.92 14.70 -0.73
C GLN A 40 3.20 13.35 -0.83
N LEU A 41 3.62 12.34 -0.08
CA LEU A 41 2.94 11.05 -0.04
C LEU A 41 1.58 11.14 0.68
N GLU A 42 1.47 11.99 1.71
CA GLU A 42 0.20 12.31 2.37
C GLU A 42 -0.78 13.00 1.42
N GLU A 43 -0.37 14.09 0.73
CA GLU A 43 -1.19 14.80 -0.27
C GLU A 43 -1.67 13.86 -1.38
N ARG A 44 -0.79 12.93 -1.78
CA ARG A 44 -1.12 11.95 -2.81
C ARG A 44 -2.08 10.86 -2.32
N GLY A 45 -2.30 10.76 -1.01
CA GLY A 45 -3.02 9.66 -0.37
C GLY A 45 -2.36 8.31 -0.68
N PHE A 46 -1.03 8.29 -0.80
CA PHE A 46 -0.28 7.12 -1.27
C PHE A 46 -0.42 5.96 -0.28
N PHE A 47 -0.21 6.21 1.01
CA PHE A 47 -0.48 5.23 2.05
C PHE A 47 -1.95 5.24 2.44
N ARG A 48 -2.54 4.04 2.54
CA ARG A 48 -3.95 3.82 2.88
C ARG A 48 -4.03 2.99 4.14
N ARG A 49 -4.94 3.36 5.05
CA ARG A 49 -5.25 2.55 6.23
C ARG A 49 -6.46 1.66 5.95
N VAL A 50 -6.27 0.36 6.03
CA VAL A 50 -7.31 -0.66 5.81
C VAL A 50 -7.41 -1.58 7.02
N LEU A 51 -8.57 -2.19 7.23
CA LEU A 51 -8.69 -3.26 8.23
C LEU A 51 -8.35 -4.59 7.57
N ASP A 52 -7.47 -5.38 8.19
CA ASP A 52 -7.33 -6.80 7.87
C ASP A 52 -8.57 -7.58 8.36
N ALA A 53 -8.63 -8.87 8.06
CA ALA A 53 -9.79 -9.67 8.38
C ALA A 53 -9.98 -9.91 9.90
N GLN A 54 -8.96 -9.65 10.73
CA GLN A 54 -9.06 -9.60 12.19
C GLN A 54 -9.54 -8.23 12.70
N GLY A 55 -9.82 -7.27 11.83
CA GLY A 55 -10.19 -5.91 12.20
C GLY A 55 -9.01 -5.06 12.67
N THR A 56 -7.77 -5.50 12.47
CA THR A 56 -6.57 -4.73 12.81
C THR A 56 -6.27 -3.75 11.68
N ALA A 57 -6.04 -2.48 12.04
CA ALA A 57 -5.68 -1.48 11.06
C ALA A 57 -4.25 -1.70 10.55
N ARG A 58 -4.10 -1.79 9.22
CA ARG A 58 -2.84 -1.92 8.49
C ARG A 58 -2.67 -0.73 7.56
N THR A 59 -1.44 -0.23 7.47
CA THR A 59 -1.06 0.74 6.45
C THR A 59 -0.52 -0.03 5.24
N ILE A 60 -1.08 0.22 4.07
CA ILE A 60 -0.65 -0.38 2.80
C ILE A 60 -0.39 0.69 1.76
N GLU A 61 0.47 0.36 0.80
CA GLU A 61 0.75 1.21 -0.35
C GLU A 61 -0.42 1.18 -1.35
N GLY A 62 -0.80 2.36 -1.82
CA GLY A 62 -1.69 2.52 -2.97
C GLY A 62 -0.93 2.46 -4.29
N PRO A 63 -1.63 2.58 -5.42
CA PRO A 63 -0.99 2.66 -6.73
C PRO A 63 -0.02 3.86 -6.80
N PRO A 64 1.18 3.71 -7.38
CA PRO A 64 2.14 4.81 -7.49
C PRO A 64 1.69 5.90 -8.48
N TYR A 65 0.66 5.61 -9.29
CA TYR A 65 0.07 6.49 -10.30
C TYR A 65 -1.36 6.91 -9.96
N LYS A 66 -1.79 8.08 -10.46
CA LYS A 66 -3.17 8.56 -10.39
C LYS A 66 -3.81 8.49 -11.79
N LEU A 67 -4.92 7.77 -11.92
CA LEU A 67 -5.71 7.71 -13.15
C LEU A 67 -6.93 8.62 -13.02
N SER A 68 -7.09 9.58 -13.93
CA SER A 68 -8.14 10.59 -13.86
C SER A 68 -9.55 10.03 -14.11
N LEU A 69 -9.68 9.07 -15.03
CA LEU A 69 -10.97 8.48 -15.41
C LEU A 69 -11.35 7.24 -14.59
N THR A 70 -10.35 6.47 -14.18
CA THR A 70 -10.55 5.21 -13.44
C THR A 70 -9.64 5.15 -12.21
N PRO A 71 -9.87 6.00 -11.19
CA PRO A 71 -9.09 5.96 -9.96
C PRO A 71 -9.08 4.53 -9.37
N GLY A 72 -7.90 3.95 -9.27
CA GLY A 72 -7.70 2.60 -8.74
C GLY A 72 -7.32 2.61 -7.26
N GLY A 73 -7.11 1.41 -6.72
CA GLY A 73 -6.55 1.20 -5.39
C GLY A 73 -7.27 0.12 -4.58
N PRO A 74 -6.70 -0.22 -3.41
CA PRO A 74 -7.28 -1.20 -2.51
C PRO A 74 -8.65 -0.72 -2.00
N ARG A 75 -9.67 -1.58 -2.09
CA ARG A 75 -11.04 -1.32 -1.61
C ARG A 75 -11.28 -1.81 -0.18
N ARG A 76 -10.52 -2.82 0.23
CA ARG A 76 -10.56 -3.46 1.55
C ARG A 76 -9.17 -4.05 1.84
N GLY A 77 -8.91 -4.42 3.09
CA GLY A 77 -7.70 -5.17 3.45
C GLY A 77 -7.73 -6.60 2.90
N ALA A 78 -6.64 -7.33 3.15
CA ALA A 78 -6.53 -8.71 2.72
C ALA A 78 -7.62 -9.57 3.38
N PRO A 79 -8.34 -10.40 2.62
CA PRO A 79 -9.30 -11.36 3.19
C PRO A 79 -8.56 -12.51 3.88
N GLU A 80 -9.26 -13.24 4.75
CA GLU A 80 -8.81 -14.55 5.21
C GLU A 80 -8.78 -15.57 4.07
N PHE A 81 -8.02 -16.64 4.30
CA PHE A 81 -8.12 -17.84 3.46
C PHE A 81 -9.57 -18.32 3.39
N GLY A 82 -10.04 -18.62 2.18
CA GLY A 82 -11.39 -19.12 1.94
C GLY A 82 -12.53 -18.08 2.08
N ALA A 83 -12.26 -16.81 2.40
CA ALA A 83 -13.33 -15.83 2.67
C ALA A 83 -14.30 -15.59 1.49
N ASP A 84 -13.86 -15.81 0.25
CA ASP A 84 -14.66 -15.69 -0.96
C ASP A 84 -15.07 -17.06 -1.55
N GLN A 85 -14.73 -18.19 -0.91
CA GLN A 85 -14.89 -19.53 -1.48
C GLN A 85 -16.33 -19.85 -1.85
N THR A 86 -17.26 -19.76 -0.88
CA THR A 86 -18.68 -20.06 -1.13
C THR A 86 -19.26 -19.16 -2.20
N ARG A 87 -18.95 -17.86 -2.16
CA ARG A 87 -19.40 -16.88 -3.16
C ARG A 87 -18.92 -17.25 -4.55
N VAL A 88 -17.66 -17.66 -4.70
CA VAL A 88 -17.10 -18.05 -6.01
C VAL A 88 -17.71 -19.37 -6.50
N LEU A 89 -17.71 -20.41 -5.68
CA LEU A 89 -18.20 -21.72 -6.12
C LEU A 89 -19.71 -21.70 -6.41
N ARG A 90 -20.51 -21.04 -5.56
CA ARG A 90 -21.95 -20.90 -5.77
C ARG A 90 -22.28 -19.88 -6.86
N ASP A 91 -21.88 -18.62 -6.68
CA ASP A 91 -22.43 -17.53 -7.47
C ASP A 91 -21.70 -17.32 -8.80
N VAL A 92 -20.42 -17.70 -8.88
CA VAL A 92 -19.62 -17.57 -10.10
C VAL A 92 -19.57 -18.87 -10.90
N LEU A 93 -19.40 -20.02 -10.24
CA LEU A 93 -19.32 -21.32 -10.91
C LEU A 93 -20.66 -22.05 -10.99
N GLY A 94 -21.68 -21.61 -10.25
CA GLY A 94 -23.02 -22.22 -10.28
C GLY A 94 -23.11 -23.57 -9.57
N MET A 95 -22.17 -23.89 -8.67
CA MET A 95 -22.18 -25.15 -7.94
C MET A 95 -23.40 -25.19 -6.99
N PRO A 96 -24.21 -26.27 -7.04
CA PRO A 96 -25.36 -26.41 -6.16
C PRO A 96 -24.92 -26.60 -4.70
N ASP A 97 -25.77 -26.19 -3.76
CA ASP A 97 -25.49 -26.27 -2.33
C ASP A 97 -25.23 -27.70 -1.83
N GLU A 98 -25.81 -28.69 -2.48
CA GLU A 98 -25.62 -30.11 -2.16
C GLU A 98 -24.19 -30.56 -2.49
N GLU A 99 -23.68 -30.22 -3.67
CA GLU A 99 -22.30 -30.53 -4.08
C GLU A 99 -21.27 -29.79 -3.21
N LEU A 100 -21.55 -28.53 -2.85
CA LEU A 100 -20.72 -27.78 -1.89
C LEU A 100 -20.63 -28.47 -0.53
N ALA A 101 -21.75 -28.99 -0.04
CA ALA A 101 -21.79 -29.71 1.23
C ALA A 101 -21.02 -31.03 1.14
N GLU A 102 -21.14 -31.78 0.03
CA GLU A 102 -20.37 -33.01 -0.20
C GLU A 102 -18.86 -32.75 -0.20
N CYS A 103 -18.40 -31.72 -0.93
CA CYS A 103 -16.98 -31.32 -0.93
C CYS A 103 -16.50 -30.92 0.47
N ALA A 104 -17.31 -30.20 1.24
CA ALA A 104 -16.97 -29.82 2.60
C ALA A 104 -16.86 -31.04 3.52
N ILE A 105 -17.80 -31.99 3.45
CA ILE A 105 -17.77 -33.24 4.23
C ILE A 105 -16.56 -34.09 3.84
N ALA A 106 -16.19 -34.10 2.56
CA ALA A 106 -15.03 -34.82 2.05
C ALA A 106 -13.68 -34.14 2.37
N GLY A 107 -13.68 -32.96 3.02
CA GLY A 107 -12.46 -32.24 3.40
C GLY A 107 -11.73 -31.59 2.22
N VAL A 108 -12.41 -31.30 1.12
CA VAL A 108 -11.79 -30.76 -0.12
C VAL A 108 -11.23 -29.34 0.09
N PHE A 109 -11.71 -28.61 1.10
CA PHE A 109 -11.40 -27.20 1.32
C PHE A 109 -10.47 -26.93 2.51
N GLU A 110 -9.92 -27.98 3.14
CA GLU A 110 -9.00 -27.90 4.29
C GLU A 110 -7.52 -27.94 3.88
#